data_AF-A0A9D8FJF5-F1
#
_entry.id   AF-A0A9D8FJF5-F1
#
_cell.length_a   1.000
_cell.length_b   1.000
_cell.length_c   1.000
_cell.angle_alpha   90.00
_cell.angle_beta   90.00
_cell.angle_gamma   90.00
#
_symmetry.space_group_name_H-M   'P 1'
#
loop_
_entity.id
_entity.type
_entity.pdbx_description
1 polymer ?
#
loop_
_entity_poly.entity_id
_entity_poly.type
_entity_poly.pdbx_seq_one_letter_code
_entity_poly.pdbx_strand_id
1 'polypeptide(L)'
;MLDCFMVKQDDDQYVCAYGGLNHYTKINIPARFYEKVDHLDFNGKQYSIPSNIEDYLTYRYGNWKVPINDGSWDYRKDDGSIVYSQVVNDEKISESP
;
A
#
# COMPACT_ATOMS: atom_id res chain seq x y z
N MET A 1 5.66 15.75 6.99
CA MET A 1 6.11 14.52 7.66
C MET A 1 6.16 13.44 6.59
N LEU A 2 7.20 12.60 6.56
CA LEU A 2 7.32 11.48 5.63
C LEU A 2 7.00 10.20 6.40
N ASP A 3 6.12 9.37 5.85
CA ASP A 3 5.83 8.06 6.41
C ASP A 3 6.74 7.01 5.76
N CYS A 4 7.31 6.13 6.58
CA CYS A 4 8.14 5.02 6.12
C CYS A 4 7.43 3.69 6.39
N PHE A 5 7.27 2.88 5.35
CA PHE A 5 6.70 1.54 5.46
C PHE A 5 7.84 0.51 5.44
N MET A 6 7.87 -0.35 6.44
CA MET A 6 8.81 -1.47 6.46
C MET A 6 8.19 -2.66 5.74
N VAL A 7 8.91 -3.16 4.74
CA VAL A 7 8.55 -4.37 3.96
C VAL A 7 9.50 -5.50 4.36
N LYS A 8 8.98 -6.72 4.49
CA LYS A 8 9.78 -7.94 4.70
C LYS A 8 9.77 -8.75 3.40
N GLN A 9 10.93 -9.17 2.93
CA GLN A 9 11.00 -10.12 1.82
C GLN A 9 10.65 -11.55 2.31
N ASP A 10 9.83 -12.23 1.53
CA ASP A 10 9.37 -13.60 1.72
C ASP A 10 9.33 -14.27 0.33
N ASP A 11 10.34 -15.10 0.03
CA ASP A 11 10.61 -15.65 -1.30
C ASP A 11 10.59 -14.57 -2.40
N ASP A 12 9.72 -14.73 -3.39
CA ASP A 12 9.56 -13.83 -4.56
C ASP A 12 8.60 -12.67 -4.29
N GLN A 13 8.31 -12.36 -3.02
CA GLN A 13 7.37 -11.32 -2.64
C GLN A 13 7.87 -10.49 -1.47
N TYR A 14 7.40 -9.26 -1.38
CA TYR A 14 7.54 -8.39 -0.23
C TYR A 14 6.21 -8.27 0.46
N VAL A 15 6.22 -8.56 1.76
CA VAL A 15 5.06 -8.52 2.63
C VAL A 15 5.14 -7.27 3.50
N CYS A 16 4.04 -6.55 3.57
CA CYS A 16 3.87 -5.44 4.50
C CYS A 16 2.47 -5.54 5.11
N ALA A 17 2.31 -4.95 6.29
CA ALA A 17 1.01 -4.68 6.83
C ALA A 17 0.95 -3.21 7.24
N TYR A 18 -0.16 -2.59 6.92
CA TYR A 18 -0.46 -1.24 7.34
C TYR A 18 -1.84 -1.18 7.96
N GLY A 19 -1.99 -0.25 8.89
CA GLY A 19 -3.19 -0.08 9.67
C GLY A 19 -2.89 0.04 11.14
N GLY A 20 -3.60 0.97 11.77
CA GLY A 20 -3.41 1.32 13.18
C GLY A 20 -4.22 0.42 14.10
N LEU A 21 -4.64 0.98 15.22
CA LEU A 21 -5.40 0.25 16.25
C LEU A 21 -6.72 -0.35 15.73
N ASN A 22 -7.34 0.27 14.73
CA ASN A 22 -8.71 -0.04 14.32
C ASN A 22 -8.80 -0.82 13.00
N HIS A 23 -7.68 -1.09 12.33
CA HIS A 23 -7.69 -1.89 11.12
C HIS A 23 -6.32 -2.49 10.82
N TYR A 24 -6.33 -3.61 10.14
CA TYR A 24 -5.14 -4.31 9.69
C TYR A 24 -5.31 -4.70 8.23
N THR A 25 -4.40 -4.25 7.37
CA THR A 25 -4.39 -4.61 5.95
C THR A 25 -3.01 -5.15 5.60
N LYS A 26 -2.95 -6.41 5.18
CA LYS A 26 -1.75 -7.09 4.71
C LYS A 26 -1.70 -7.02 3.19
N ILE A 27 -0.53 -6.65 2.69
CA ILE A 27 -0.23 -6.61 1.26
C ILE A 27 0.95 -7.51 0.90
N ASN A 28 0.91 -8.01 -0.34
CA ASN A 28 2.02 -8.70 -0.98
C ASN A 28 2.37 -8.02 -2.31
N ILE A 29 3.65 -7.75 -2.51
CA ILE A 29 4.18 -7.09 -3.71
C ILE A 29 5.22 -8.02 -4.35
N PRO A 30 5.07 -8.40 -5.62
CA PRO A 30 6.08 -9.20 -6.33
C PRO A 30 7.47 -8.56 -6.28
N ALA A 31 8.50 -9.35 -5.95
CA ALA A 31 9.88 -8.89 -5.77
C ALA A 31 10.44 -8.17 -6.99
N ARG A 32 10.03 -8.57 -8.21
CA ARG A 32 10.37 -7.93 -9.48
C ARG A 32 10.14 -6.41 -9.51
N PHE A 33 9.24 -5.87 -8.69
CA PHE A 33 9.01 -4.43 -8.61
C PHE A 33 10.09 -3.68 -7.81
N TYR A 34 10.85 -4.37 -6.95
CA TYR A 34 11.90 -3.78 -6.12
C TYR A 34 13.32 -4.28 -6.46
N GLU A 35 13.46 -5.26 -7.34
CA GLU A 35 14.76 -5.78 -7.81
C GLU A 35 15.62 -4.72 -8.50
N LYS A 36 14.99 -3.82 -9.26
CA LYS A 36 15.65 -2.75 -9.98
C LYS A 36 15.01 -1.40 -9.64
N VAL A 37 15.87 -0.43 -9.35
CA VAL A 37 15.47 0.95 -9.07
C VAL A 37 15.94 1.88 -10.18
N ASP A 38 15.05 2.80 -10.57
CA ASP A 38 15.37 3.96 -11.38
C ASP A 38 15.31 5.21 -10.50
N HIS A 39 15.52 6.38 -11.10
CA HIS A 39 15.57 7.66 -10.41
C HIS A 39 14.63 8.67 -11.07
N LEU A 40 13.91 9.44 -10.25
CA LEU A 40 13.01 10.50 -10.67
C LEU A 40 13.35 11.79 -9.93
N ASP A 41 13.50 12.88 -10.66
CA ASP A 41 13.66 14.20 -10.06
C ASP A 41 12.28 14.80 -9.74
N PHE A 42 12.07 15.11 -8.47
CA PHE A 42 10.84 15.72 -7.97
C PHE A 42 11.18 16.81 -6.94
N ASN A 43 10.64 18.02 -7.15
CA ASN A 43 10.92 19.19 -6.30
C ASN A 43 12.41 19.44 -6.04
N GLY A 44 13.24 19.32 -7.07
CA GLY A 44 14.68 19.56 -7.01
C GLY A 44 15.47 18.50 -6.21
N LYS A 45 14.86 17.35 -5.92
CA LYS A 45 15.50 16.20 -5.28
C LYS A 45 15.29 14.96 -6.12
N GLN A 46 16.29 14.09 -6.13
CA GLN A 46 16.23 12.81 -6.82
C GLN A 46 15.72 11.73 -5.86
N TYR A 47 14.74 10.95 -6.29
CA TYR A 47 14.14 9.85 -5.54
C TYR A 47 14.30 8.54 -6.29
N SER A 48 14.65 7.48 -5.58
CA SER A 48 14.62 6.12 -6.12
C SER A 48 13.18 5.64 -6.28
N ILE A 49 12.88 5.05 -7.44
CA ILE A 49 11.57 4.51 -7.79
C ILE A 49 11.70 3.09 -8.33
N PRO A 50 10.65 2.23 -8.25
CA PRO A 50 10.60 1.00 -9.03
C PRO A 50 10.88 1.27 -10.51
N SER A 51 11.83 0.54 -11.12
CA SER A 51 12.15 0.76 -12.55
C SER A 51 10.95 0.48 -13.47
N ASN A 52 10.15 -0.54 -13.14
CA ASN A 52 8.92 -0.84 -13.90
C ASN A 52 7.71 -0.13 -13.28
N ILE A 53 7.72 1.20 -13.34
CA ILE A 53 6.74 2.05 -12.64
C ILE A 53 5.32 1.88 -13.17
N GLU A 54 5.13 1.72 -14.48
CA GLU A 54 3.80 1.57 -15.09
C GLU A 54 3.12 0.29 -14.60
N ASP A 55 3.82 -0.85 -14.67
CA ASP A 55 3.27 -2.12 -14.19
C ASP A 55 3.08 -2.12 -12.67
N TYR A 56 3.98 -1.46 -11.92
CA TYR A 56 3.86 -1.34 -10.47
C TYR A 56 2.61 -0.55 -10.08
N LEU A 57 2.40 0.62 -10.69
CA LEU A 57 1.25 1.48 -10.41
C LEU A 57 -0.05 0.83 -10.90
N THR A 58 -0.04 0.14 -12.04
CA THR A 58 -1.20 -0.63 -12.51
C THR A 58 -1.52 -1.81 -11.61
N TYR A 59 -0.51 -2.53 -11.10
CA TYR A 59 -0.71 -3.61 -10.14
C TYR A 59 -1.34 -3.10 -8.83
N ARG A 60 -0.87 -1.96 -8.31
CA ARG A 60 -1.37 -1.38 -7.05
C ARG A 60 -2.72 -0.69 -7.19
N TYR A 61 -2.94 0.06 -8.27
CA TYR A 61 -4.03 1.03 -8.36
C TYR A 61 -4.92 0.87 -9.59
N GLY A 62 -4.67 -0.12 -10.46
CA GLY A 62 -5.42 -0.31 -11.70
C GLY A 62 -5.18 0.83 -12.71
N ASN A 63 -6.24 1.52 -13.13
CA ASN A 63 -6.16 2.63 -14.07
C ASN A 63 -5.71 3.95 -13.40
N TRP A 64 -4.51 3.93 -12.83
CA TRP A 64 -3.96 4.99 -11.98
C TRP A 64 -3.81 6.36 -12.66
N LYS A 65 -3.75 6.39 -14.00
CA LYS A 65 -3.66 7.62 -14.79
C LYS A 65 -4.96 8.43 -14.79
N VAL A 66 -6.08 7.82 -14.36
CA VAL A 66 -7.36 8.49 -14.16
C VAL A 66 -7.59 8.65 -12.66
N PRO A 67 -7.38 9.84 -12.08
CA PRO A 67 -7.56 10.06 -10.65
C PRO A 67 -9.01 9.86 -10.23
N ILE A 68 -9.22 9.13 -9.14
CA ILE A 68 -10.52 9.00 -8.46
C ILE A 68 -10.53 10.00 -7.31
N ASN A 69 -11.36 11.04 -7.41
CA ASN A 69 -11.37 12.18 -6.49
C ASN A 69 -12.69 12.33 -5.70
N ASP A 70 -13.66 11.45 -5.91
CA ASP A 70 -14.94 11.41 -5.21
C ASP A 70 -14.87 10.70 -3.84
N GLY A 71 -13.67 10.23 -3.46
CA GLY A 71 -13.43 9.50 -2.22
C GLY A 71 -13.89 8.04 -2.26
N SER A 72 -14.25 7.50 -3.43
CA SER A 72 -14.67 6.11 -3.57
C SER A 72 -13.51 5.11 -3.47
N TRP A 73 -12.27 5.55 -3.71
CA TRP A 73 -11.09 4.69 -3.61
C TRP A 73 -10.62 4.54 -2.15
N ASP A 74 -10.70 3.31 -1.63
CA ASP A 74 -10.37 2.92 -0.27
C ASP A 74 -9.18 1.96 -0.29
N TYR A 75 -8.00 2.43 0.14
CA TYR A 75 -6.77 1.62 0.18
C TYR A 75 -6.88 0.33 1.00
N ARG A 76 -7.93 0.17 1.81
CA ARG A 76 -8.21 -1.06 2.58
C ARG A 76 -8.93 -2.12 1.76
N LYS A 77 -9.39 -1.78 0.55
CA LYS A 77 -10.22 -2.61 -0.33
C LYS A 77 -9.72 -2.64 -1.77
N ASP A 78 -9.30 -1.49 -2.27
CA ASP A 78 -9.04 -1.27 -3.70
C ASP A 78 -7.56 -1.35 -4.09
N ASP A 79 -6.64 -1.43 -3.11
CA ASP A 79 -5.22 -1.67 -3.40
C ASP A 79 -5.04 -3.11 -3.91
N GLY A 80 -4.59 -3.25 -5.15
CA GLY A 80 -4.45 -4.55 -5.83
C GLY A 80 -3.40 -5.47 -5.23
N SER A 81 -2.59 -4.98 -4.27
CA SER A 81 -1.65 -5.80 -3.51
C SER A 81 -2.23 -6.44 -2.25
N ILE A 82 -3.49 -6.14 -1.89
CA ILE A 82 -4.13 -6.68 -0.68
C ILE A 82 -4.30 -8.19 -0.79
N VAL A 83 -3.81 -8.89 0.22
CA VAL A 83 -4.07 -10.33 0.41
C VAL A 83 -5.00 -10.59 1.60
N TYR A 84 -5.12 -9.64 2.52
CA TYR A 84 -6.00 -9.71 3.68
C TYR A 84 -6.29 -8.32 4.24
N SER A 85 -7.53 -8.03 4.62
CA SER A 85 -7.91 -6.76 5.24
C SER A 85 -9.03 -6.97 6.25
N GLN A 86 -8.88 -6.42 7.46
CA GLN A 86 -9.86 -6.52 8.54
C GLN A 86 -10.00 -5.16 9.25
N VAL A 87 -11.24 -4.74 9.49
CA VAL A 87 -11.55 -3.66 10.43
C VAL A 87 -11.67 -4.27 11.83
N VAL A 88 -10.88 -3.79 12.77
CA VAL A 88 -10.93 -4.19 14.18
C VAL A 88 -11.84 -3.18 14.86
N ASN A 89 -13.13 -3.51 15.00
CA ASN A 89 -14.08 -2.61 15.68
C ASN A 89 -13.80 -2.53 17.19
N ASP A 90 -13.90 -1.31 17.69
CA ASP A 90 -13.76 -0.88 19.08
C ASP A 90 -15.05 -1.13 19.89
N GLU A 91 -15.71 -2.28 19.70
CA GLU A 91 -16.88 -2.64 20.53
C GLU A 91 -16.42 -3.21 21.88
N LYS A 92 -15.91 -2.35 22.76
CA LYS A 92 -16.15 -2.56 24.19
C LYS A 92 -17.57 -2.15 24.49
N ILE A 93 -18.41 -3.19 24.50
CA ILE A 93 -19.76 -3.28 25.04
C ILE A 93 -19.94 -2.31 26.22
N SER A 94 -20.98 -1.49 26.11
CA SER A 94 -21.62 -0.82 27.23
C SER A 94 -21.97 -1.83 28.33
N GLU A 95 -21.17 -1.91 29.38
CA GLU A 95 -21.64 -2.47 30.64
C GLU A 95 -22.30 -1.35 31.44
N SER A 96 -23.64 -1.31 31.37
CA SER A 96 -24.50 -0.72 32.40
C SER A 96 -24.99 -1.83 33.32
N PRO A 97 -24.95 -1.60 34.63
CA PRO A 97 -26.12 -1.80 35.47
C PRO A 97 -26.89 -0.49 35.65
#